data_AF-A0A930A6J3-F1
#
_entry.id   AF-A0A930A6J3-F1
#
_cell.length_a   1.000
_cell.length_b   1.000
_cell.length_c   1.000
_cell.angle_alpha   90.00
_cell.angle_beta   90.00
_cell.angle_gamma   90.00
#
_symmetry.space_group_name_H-M   'P 1'
#
loop_
_entity.id
_entity.type
_entity.pdbx_description
1 polymer ?
#
loop_
_entity_poly.entity_id
_entity_poly.type
_entity_poly.pdbx_seq_one_letter_code
_entity_poly.pdbx_strand_id
1 'polypeptide(L)'
;MKKYKRLCKVIIITILFYLGQQLLMLSNVEVVQFVSMLFMMVVRLMPTYIVALILMYDYQPSEVISALQSIHVPRAFIIALSITLRYIPTFFRELRYINESMRLRGIHFEIKNIVKSFGYFVVPQLFRCLILADELTSAGLCKGIDCTERRTSYYNIRFGMKDALITIAICLGLVGEMLWIRML
;
A
#
# COMPACT_ATOMS: atom_id res chain seq x y z
N MET A 1 9.36 -8.16 -17.20
CA MET A 1 10.85 -8.17 -17.08
C MET A 1 11.45 -6.92 -16.41
N LYS A 2 10.91 -5.69 -16.61
CA LYS A 2 11.42 -4.49 -15.91
C LYS A 2 11.26 -4.54 -14.37
N LYS A 3 10.15 -5.11 -13.87
CA LYS A 3 9.86 -5.30 -12.44
C LYS A 3 10.95 -6.12 -11.72
N TYR A 4 11.30 -7.30 -12.24
CA TYR A 4 12.38 -8.13 -11.68
C TYR A 4 13.76 -7.45 -11.69
N LYS A 5 14.09 -6.63 -12.71
CA LYS A 5 15.35 -5.88 -12.74
C LYS A 5 15.41 -4.80 -11.64
N ARG A 6 14.29 -4.15 -11.29
CA ARG A 6 14.23 -3.22 -10.15
C ARG A 6 14.38 -3.96 -8.83
N LEU A 7 13.68 -5.09 -8.67
CA LEU A 7 13.74 -5.95 -7.49
C LEU A 7 15.17 -6.47 -7.22
N CYS A 8 15.87 -6.95 -8.25
CA CYS A 8 17.27 -7.38 -8.11
C CYS A 8 18.21 -6.22 -7.75
N LYS A 9 18.07 -5.05 -8.40
CA LYS A 9 18.88 -3.85 -8.04
C LYS A 9 18.68 -3.46 -6.58
N VAL A 10 17.44 -3.51 -6.14
CA VAL A 10 17.02 -3.20 -4.77
C VAL A 10 17.63 -4.19 -3.76
N ILE A 11 17.54 -5.49 -4.02
CA ILE A 11 18.11 -6.53 -3.15
C ILE A 11 19.63 -6.35 -3.04
N ILE A 12 20.31 -6.06 -4.16
CA ILE A 12 21.75 -5.80 -4.20
C ILE A 12 22.10 -4.55 -3.38
N ILE A 13 21.33 -3.48 -3.49
CA ILE A 13 21.55 -2.25 -2.72
C ILE A 13 21.38 -2.51 -1.22
N THR A 14 20.35 -3.26 -0.80
CA THR A 14 20.15 -3.61 0.62
C THR A 14 21.28 -4.48 1.17
N ILE A 15 21.77 -5.46 0.40
CA ILE A 15 22.89 -6.32 0.82
C ILE A 15 24.19 -5.51 0.94
N LEU A 16 24.44 -4.59 0.00
CA LEU A 16 25.63 -3.74 0.01
C LEU A 16 25.63 -2.77 1.21
N PHE A 17 24.46 -2.23 1.56
CA PHE A 17 24.30 -1.34 2.71
C PHE A 17 24.50 -2.09 4.04
N TYR A 18 24.05 -3.35 4.12
CA TYR A 18 24.25 -4.23 5.28
C TYR A 18 25.74 -4.60 5.45
N LEU A 19 26.43 -4.94 4.37
CA LEU A 19 27.88 -5.19 4.37
C LEU A 19 28.68 -3.95 4.81
N GLY A 20 28.26 -2.76 4.38
CA GLY A 20 28.86 -1.49 4.80
C GLY A 20 28.73 -1.23 6.31
N GLN A 21 27.56 -1.52 6.89
CA GLN A 21 27.35 -1.44 8.35
C GLN A 21 28.26 -2.41 9.12
N GLN A 22 28.40 -3.64 8.62
CA GLN A 22 29.21 -4.68 9.26
C GLN A 22 30.72 -4.36 9.22
N LEU A 23 31.19 -3.70 8.16
CA LEU A 23 32.55 -3.15 8.06
C LEU A 23 32.79 -1.99 9.05
N LEU A 24 31.80 -1.14 9.29
CA LEU A 24 31.90 -0.05 10.27
C LEU A 24 32.02 -0.57 11.71
N MET A 25 31.34 -1.68 12.03
CA MET A 25 31.42 -2.34 13.34
C MET A 25 32.80 -2.96 13.65
N LEU A 26 33.63 -3.23 12.64
CA LEU A 26 35.00 -3.73 12.82
C LEU A 26 36.00 -2.65 13.28
N SER A 27 35.59 -1.37 13.27
CA SER A 27 36.44 -0.28 13.73
C SER A 27 36.46 -0.18 15.26
N ASN A 28 37.65 -0.06 15.84
CA ASN A 28 37.88 0.09 17.29
C ASN A 28 37.65 1.51 17.83
N VAL A 29 37.14 2.44 17.00
CA VAL A 29 36.92 3.82 17.41
C VAL A 29 35.51 3.97 18.01
N GLU A 30 35.42 4.39 19.27
CA GLU A 30 34.15 4.52 20.02
C GLU A 30 33.12 5.40 19.30
N VAL A 31 33.57 6.50 18.68
CA VAL A 31 32.72 7.41 17.90
C VAL A 31 32.10 6.70 16.68
N VAL A 32 32.83 5.78 16.06
CA VAL A 32 32.36 5.02 14.89
C VAL A 32 31.31 4.00 15.30
N GLN A 33 31.39 3.43 16.50
CA GLN A 33 30.40 2.51 17.05
C GLN A 33 29.08 3.23 17.41
N PHE A 34 29.16 4.45 17.94
CA PHE A 34 27.96 5.26 18.18
C PHE A 34 27.23 5.61 16.87
N VAL A 35 27.99 6.00 15.84
CA VAL A 35 27.45 6.30 14.51
C VAL A 35 26.87 5.05 13.83
N SER A 36 27.51 3.89 13.99
CA SER A 36 27.02 2.63 13.42
C SER A 36 25.68 2.18 14.04
N MET A 37 25.45 2.48 15.32
CA MET A 37 24.20 2.17 16.02
C MET A 37 23.01 2.97 15.45
N LEU A 38 23.21 4.26 15.16
CA LEU A 38 22.19 5.09 14.48
C LEU A 38 21.95 4.61 13.05
N PHE A 39 23.01 4.21 12.36
CA PHE A 39 22.92 3.70 10.99
C PHE A 39 22.15 2.37 10.91
N MET A 40 22.28 1.50 11.91
CA MET A 40 21.53 0.24 12.01
C MET A 40 20.01 0.47 12.00
N MET A 41 19.53 1.51 12.67
CA MET A 41 18.10 1.84 12.70
C MET A 41 17.58 2.22 11.31
N VAL A 42 18.37 2.95 10.53
CA VAL A 42 18.04 3.33 9.15
C VAL A 42 18.07 2.11 8.23
N VAL A 43 19.10 1.26 8.35
CA VAL A 43 19.24 0.04 7.53
C VAL A 43 18.05 -0.90 7.75
N ARG A 44 17.54 -1.04 8.99
CA ARG A 44 16.36 -1.86 9.28
C ARG A 44 15.05 -1.33 8.68
N LEU A 45 14.91 -0.02 8.54
CA LEU A 45 13.70 0.60 7.96
C LEU A 45 13.71 0.56 6.41
N MET A 46 14.89 0.48 5.80
CA MET A 46 15.04 0.41 4.34
C MET A 46 14.26 -0.73 3.66
N PRO A 47 14.39 -2.02 4.06
CA PRO A 47 13.70 -3.12 3.37
C PRO A 47 12.18 -2.98 3.44
N THR A 48 11.62 -2.54 4.57
CA THR A 48 10.18 -2.27 4.69
C THR A 48 9.73 -1.13 3.78
N TYR A 49 10.50 -0.04 3.71
CA TYR A 49 10.19 1.09 2.84
C TYR A 49 10.23 0.71 1.36
N ILE A 50 11.23 -0.08 0.98
CA ILE A 50 11.42 -0.59 -0.37
C ILE A 50 10.25 -1.48 -0.80
N VAL A 51 9.82 -2.42 0.05
CA VAL A 51 8.67 -3.30 -0.26
C VAL A 51 7.41 -2.45 -0.46
N ALA A 52 7.20 -1.44 0.38
CA ALA A 52 6.08 -0.51 0.24
C ALA A 52 6.16 0.28 -1.09
N LEU A 53 7.33 0.78 -1.48
CA LEU A 53 7.51 1.49 -2.75
C LEU A 53 7.23 0.60 -3.96
N ILE A 54 7.70 -0.65 -3.96
CA ILE A 54 7.42 -1.59 -5.05
C ILE A 54 5.92 -1.89 -5.12
N LEU A 55 5.25 -2.08 -3.98
CA LEU A 55 3.80 -2.29 -3.91
C LEU A 55 3.03 -1.11 -4.51
N MET A 56 3.43 0.13 -4.22
CA MET A 56 2.74 1.33 -4.69
C MET A 56 3.00 1.68 -6.16
N TYR A 57 4.23 1.50 -6.65
CA TYR A 57 4.62 1.94 -7.99
C TYR A 57 4.56 0.87 -9.07
N ASP A 58 4.88 -0.39 -8.74
CA ASP A 58 5.00 -1.45 -9.74
C ASP A 58 3.74 -2.31 -9.86
N TYR A 59 2.85 -2.31 -8.86
CA TYR A 59 1.62 -3.11 -8.87
C TYR A 59 0.38 -2.25 -9.09
N GLN A 60 -0.55 -2.74 -9.91
CA GLN A 60 -1.86 -2.11 -10.03
C GLN A 60 -2.75 -2.50 -8.84
N PRO A 61 -3.67 -1.61 -8.41
CA PRO A 61 -4.62 -1.92 -7.35
C PRO A 61 -5.41 -3.23 -7.58
N SER A 62 -5.76 -3.52 -8.84
CA SER A 62 -6.44 -4.75 -9.28
C SER A 62 -5.60 -6.03 -9.08
N GLU A 63 -4.28 -5.95 -9.26
CA GLU A 63 -3.36 -7.07 -9.02
C GLU A 63 -3.29 -7.36 -7.51
N VAL A 64 -3.27 -6.32 -6.67
CA VAL A 64 -3.25 -6.46 -5.21
C VAL A 64 -4.54 -7.10 -4.69
N ILE A 65 -5.72 -6.66 -5.15
CA ILE A 65 -7.02 -7.26 -4.79
C ILE A 65 -7.06 -8.74 -5.15
N SER A 66 -6.56 -9.08 -6.34
CA SER A 66 -6.52 -10.45 -6.83
C SER A 66 -5.54 -11.32 -6.02
N ALA A 67 -4.46 -10.73 -5.48
CA ALA A 67 -3.57 -11.41 -4.53
C ALA A 67 -4.21 -11.59 -3.15
N LEU A 68 -5.04 -10.65 -2.68
CA LEU A 68 -5.83 -10.85 -1.45
C LEU A 68 -6.87 -11.98 -1.60
N GLN A 69 -7.37 -12.22 -2.82
CA GLN A 69 -8.26 -13.36 -3.09
C GLN A 69 -7.60 -14.71 -2.85
N SER A 70 -6.30 -14.85 -3.11
CA SER A 70 -5.60 -16.12 -2.90
C SER A 70 -5.34 -16.42 -1.42
N ILE A 71 -5.32 -15.39 -0.56
CA ILE A 71 -5.06 -15.49 0.89
C ILE A 71 -6.34 -15.87 1.68
N HIS A 72 -7.41 -16.32 1.03
CA HIS A 72 -8.67 -16.73 1.67
C HIS A 72 -9.35 -15.63 2.52
N VAL A 73 -9.20 -14.36 2.09
CA VAL A 73 -9.94 -13.24 2.69
C VAL A 73 -11.44 -13.35 2.36
N PRO A 74 -12.36 -12.98 3.28
CA PRO A 74 -13.80 -13.04 3.01
C PRO A 74 -14.21 -12.29 1.74
N ARG A 75 -15.05 -12.90 0.92
CA ARG A 75 -15.44 -12.38 -0.41
C ARG A 75 -16.01 -10.96 -0.36
N ALA A 76 -16.82 -10.65 0.66
CA ALA A 76 -17.41 -9.34 0.85
C ALA A 76 -16.34 -8.23 1.00
N PHE A 77 -15.26 -8.52 1.72
CA PHE A 77 -14.18 -7.57 1.93
C PHE A 77 -13.43 -7.26 0.62
N ILE A 78 -13.20 -8.28 -0.20
CA ILE A 78 -12.47 -8.15 -1.46
C ILE A 78 -13.26 -7.31 -2.46
N ILE A 79 -14.57 -7.55 -2.55
CA ILE A 79 -15.47 -6.78 -3.41
C ILE A 79 -15.49 -5.31 -2.96
N ALA A 80 -15.67 -5.07 -1.66
CA ALA A 80 -15.66 -3.72 -1.10
C ALA A 80 -14.34 -3.00 -1.38
N LEU A 81 -13.21 -3.66 -1.13
CA LEU A 81 -11.88 -3.12 -1.43
C LEU A 81 -11.72 -2.80 -2.93
N SER A 82 -12.19 -3.68 -3.81
CA SER A 82 -12.11 -3.49 -5.25
C SER A 82 -12.86 -2.26 -5.74
N ILE A 83 -14.05 -2.04 -5.21
CA ILE A 83 -14.88 -0.89 -5.56
C ILE A 83 -14.22 0.38 -5.00
N THR A 84 -13.79 0.36 -3.73
CA THR A 84 -13.15 1.50 -3.07
C THR A 84 -11.89 1.93 -3.82
N LEU A 85 -10.96 1.03 -4.13
CA LEU A 85 -9.72 1.38 -4.82
C LEU A 85 -9.96 2.02 -6.20
N ARG A 86 -11.01 1.59 -6.91
CA ARG A 86 -11.40 2.19 -8.19
C ARG A 86 -12.13 3.52 -8.01
N TYR A 87 -12.82 3.73 -6.89
CA TYR A 87 -13.58 4.93 -6.61
C TYR A 87 -12.75 6.06 -5.98
N ILE A 88 -11.67 5.77 -5.23
CA ILE A 88 -10.73 6.77 -4.69
C ILE A 88 -10.38 7.90 -5.70
N PRO A 89 -9.94 7.61 -6.95
CA PRO A 89 -9.63 8.68 -7.91
C PRO A 89 -10.85 9.53 -8.31
N THR A 90 -12.05 8.96 -8.27
CA THR A 90 -13.30 9.68 -8.53
C THR A 90 -13.73 10.51 -7.32
N PHE A 91 -13.60 9.97 -6.11
CA PHE A 91 -13.86 10.67 -4.87
C PHE A 91 -13.06 11.97 -4.75
N PHE A 92 -11.77 11.95 -5.09
CA PHE A 92 -10.95 13.18 -5.11
C PHE A 92 -11.42 14.21 -6.15
N ARG A 93 -11.93 13.76 -7.30
CA ARG A 93 -12.51 14.66 -8.31
C ARG A 93 -13.80 15.29 -7.81
N GLU A 94 -14.66 14.51 -7.17
CA GLU A 94 -15.90 15.02 -6.55
C GLU A 94 -15.62 16.02 -5.44
N LEU A 95 -14.64 15.75 -4.57
CA LEU A 95 -14.19 16.72 -3.56
C LEU A 95 -13.72 18.02 -4.20
N ARG A 96 -12.97 17.94 -5.30
CA ARG A 96 -12.52 19.12 -6.04
C ARG A 96 -13.69 19.90 -6.64
N TYR A 97 -14.67 19.23 -7.24
CA TYR A 97 -15.87 19.88 -7.78
C TYR A 97 -16.70 20.55 -6.69
N ILE A 98 -16.86 19.91 -5.53
CA ILE A 98 -17.51 20.54 -4.37
C ILE A 98 -16.74 21.80 -3.97
N ASN A 99 -15.41 21.73 -3.88
CA ASN A 99 -14.60 22.89 -3.55
C ASN A 99 -14.72 24.04 -4.55
N GLU A 100 -14.69 23.74 -5.84
CA GLU A 100 -14.88 24.73 -6.89
C GLU A 100 -16.30 25.33 -6.82
N SER A 101 -17.33 24.52 -6.57
CA SER A 101 -18.71 25.00 -6.42
C SER A 101 -18.93 25.91 -5.20
N MET A 102 -18.25 25.62 -4.09
CA MET A 102 -18.32 26.41 -2.87
C MET A 102 -17.59 27.75 -3.05
N ARG A 103 -16.46 27.76 -3.77
CA ARG A 103 -15.76 28.99 -4.16
C ARG A 103 -16.62 29.88 -5.05
N LEU A 104 -17.39 29.30 -6.00
CA LEU A 104 -18.33 30.06 -6.84
C LEU A 104 -19.46 30.72 -6.05
N ARG A 105 -19.88 30.10 -4.93
CA ARG A 105 -20.89 30.67 -4.02
C ARG A 105 -20.33 31.76 -3.09
N GLY A 106 -19.06 32.15 -3.25
CA GLY A 106 -18.39 33.14 -2.40
C GLY A 106 -17.99 32.62 -1.01
N ILE A 107 -18.21 31.32 -0.74
CA ILE A 107 -17.86 30.70 0.54
C ILE A 107 -16.39 30.33 0.48
N HIS A 108 -15.55 31.20 1.04
CA HIS A 108 -14.12 30.97 1.16
C HIS A 108 -13.83 30.14 2.41
N PHE A 109 -12.74 29.37 2.38
CA PHE A 109 -12.25 28.66 3.55
C PHE A 109 -11.79 29.68 4.59
N GLU A 110 -12.68 30.06 5.50
CA GLU A 110 -12.35 30.93 6.61
C GLU A 110 -11.72 30.10 7.73
N ILE A 111 -10.45 30.38 8.01
CA ILE A 111 -9.69 29.76 9.11
C ILE A 111 -10.38 30.01 10.46
N LYS A 112 -11.07 31.15 10.59
CA LYS A 112 -11.77 31.59 11.79
C LYS A 112 -12.95 30.67 12.16
N ASN A 113 -13.54 29.99 11.18
CA ASN A 113 -14.68 29.07 11.34
C ASN A 113 -14.45 27.77 10.57
N ILE A 114 -13.34 27.09 10.87
CA ILE A 114 -12.98 25.80 10.26
C ILE A 114 -14.10 24.77 10.39
N VAL A 115 -14.76 24.68 11.53
CA VAL A 115 -15.85 23.71 11.78
C VAL A 115 -17.04 23.96 10.85
N LYS A 116 -17.47 25.22 10.72
CA LYS A 116 -18.60 25.60 9.85
C LYS A 116 -18.24 25.41 8.38
N SER A 117 -17.04 25.83 8.00
CA SER A 117 -16.51 25.61 6.64
C SER A 117 -16.48 24.12 6.31
N PHE A 118 -15.93 23.27 7.17
CA PHE A 118 -15.84 21.83 6.95
C PHE A 118 -17.21 21.15 6.82
N GLY A 119 -18.20 21.60 7.61
CA GLY A 119 -19.58 21.13 7.49
C GLY A 119 -20.17 21.32 6.08
N TYR A 120 -19.86 22.43 5.41
CA TYR A 120 -20.34 22.67 4.05
C TYR A 120 -19.70 21.76 2.99
N PHE A 121 -18.53 21.16 3.26
CA PHE A 121 -17.90 20.20 2.35
C PHE A 121 -18.32 18.76 2.65
N VAL A 122 -18.35 18.41 3.93
CA VAL A 122 -18.62 17.04 4.38
C VAL A 122 -20.08 16.66 4.16
N VAL A 123 -21.02 17.55 4.46
CA VAL A 123 -22.46 17.21 4.35
C VAL A 123 -22.84 16.84 2.91
N PRO A 124 -22.56 17.64 1.87
CA PRO A 124 -22.85 17.24 0.49
C PRO A 124 -22.13 15.96 0.07
N GLN A 125 -20.88 15.78 0.50
CA GLN A 125 -20.10 14.60 0.16
C GLN A 125 -20.68 13.33 0.79
N LEU A 126 -21.15 13.39 2.04
CA LEU A 126 -21.83 12.27 2.70
C LEU A 126 -23.10 11.87 1.96
N PHE A 127 -23.92 12.84 1.55
CA PHE A 127 -25.12 12.55 0.74
C PHE A 127 -24.76 11.89 -0.60
N ARG A 128 -23.69 12.36 -1.28
CA ARG A 128 -23.21 11.72 -2.51
C ARG A 128 -22.73 10.30 -2.28
N CYS A 129 -21.97 10.05 -1.21
CA CYS A 129 -21.53 8.70 -0.86
C CYS A 129 -22.69 7.77 -0.53
N LEU A 130 -23.74 8.27 0.15
CA LEU A 130 -24.94 7.48 0.47
C LEU A 130 -25.67 7.05 -0.81
N ILE A 131 -25.96 7.99 -1.71
CA ILE A 131 -26.61 7.69 -2.99
C ILE A 131 -25.77 6.71 -3.81
N LEU A 132 -24.45 6.91 -3.87
CA LEU A 132 -23.56 6.01 -4.58
C LEU A 132 -23.56 4.60 -3.98
N ALA A 133 -23.62 4.47 -2.66
CA ALA A 133 -23.70 3.16 -2.01
C ALA A 133 -24.98 2.41 -2.42
N ASP A 134 -26.13 3.11 -2.50
CA ASP A 134 -27.40 2.54 -2.97
C ASP A 134 -27.34 2.16 -4.45
N GLU A 135 -26.77 3.02 -5.31
CA GLU A 135 -26.56 2.74 -6.73
C GLU A 135 -25.64 1.52 -6.95
N LEU A 136 -24.55 1.42 -6.19
CA LEU A 136 -23.62 0.30 -6.27
C LEU A 136 -24.24 -0.99 -5.75
N THR A 137 -25.05 -0.92 -4.69
CA THR A 137 -25.74 -2.07 -4.12
C THR A 137 -26.80 -2.59 -5.09
N SER A 138 -27.65 -1.71 -5.63
CA SER A 138 -28.65 -2.08 -6.64
C SER A 138 -28.01 -2.64 -7.91
N ALA A 139 -26.95 -2.01 -8.43
CA ALA A 139 -26.20 -2.53 -9.57
C ALA A 139 -25.51 -3.88 -9.27
N GLY A 140 -25.04 -4.08 -8.04
CA GLY A 140 -24.45 -5.33 -7.56
C GLY A 140 -25.49 -6.46 -7.54
N LEU A 141 -26.66 -6.20 -6.97
CA LEU A 141 -27.78 -7.14 -6.94
C LEU A 141 -28.22 -7.54 -8.36
N CYS A 142 -28.36 -6.57 -9.28
CA CYS A 142 -28.66 -6.85 -10.69
C CYS A 142 -27.57 -7.69 -11.39
N LYS A 143 -26.30 -7.58 -10.98
CA LYS A 143 -25.17 -8.38 -11.48
C LYS A 143 -25.01 -9.72 -10.73
N GLY A 144 -25.99 -10.10 -9.91
CA GLY A 144 -26.00 -11.35 -9.15
C GLY A 144 -24.87 -11.44 -8.13
N ILE A 145 -24.52 -10.33 -7.45
CA ILE A 145 -23.43 -10.34 -6.46
C ILE A 145 -23.67 -11.32 -5.30
N ASP A 146 -24.95 -11.62 -5.04
CA ASP A 146 -25.43 -12.57 -4.03
C ASP A 146 -25.42 -14.04 -4.50
N CYS A 147 -25.07 -14.31 -5.76
CA CYS A 147 -25.00 -15.69 -6.25
C CYS A 147 -23.91 -16.49 -5.49
N THR A 148 -24.32 -17.62 -4.90
CA THR A 148 -23.46 -18.53 -4.12
C THR A 148 -22.53 -19.39 -4.98
N GLU A 149 -22.83 -19.48 -6.27
CA GLU A 149 -22.05 -20.16 -7.32
C GLU A 149 -20.58 -19.70 -7.39
N ARG A 150 -19.70 -20.57 -7.91
CA ARG A 150 -18.25 -20.30 -7.99
C ARG A 150 -17.95 -19.26 -9.08
N ARG A 151 -17.69 -18.02 -8.66
CA ARG A 151 -17.22 -16.93 -9.55
C ARG A 151 -15.88 -17.26 -10.21
N THR A 152 -15.76 -16.97 -11.50
CA THR A 152 -14.49 -17.00 -12.24
C THR A 152 -13.75 -15.67 -12.08
N SER A 153 -12.42 -15.71 -11.88
CA SER A 153 -11.58 -14.51 -11.81
C SER A 153 -10.95 -14.23 -13.17
N TYR A 154 -10.98 -12.97 -13.60
CA TYR A 154 -10.34 -12.52 -14.83
C TYR A 154 -8.80 -12.50 -14.72
N TYR A 155 -8.28 -12.21 -13.52
CA TYR A 155 -6.84 -12.21 -13.24
C TYR A 155 -6.40 -13.57 -12.71
N ASN A 156 -5.64 -14.30 -13.52
CA ASN A 156 -5.06 -15.59 -13.14
C ASN A 156 -3.74 -15.36 -12.41
N ILE A 157 -3.81 -15.01 -11.12
CA ILE A 157 -2.62 -14.90 -10.28
C ILE A 157 -2.22 -16.30 -9.85
N ARG A 158 -1.14 -16.81 -10.44
CA ARG A 158 -0.51 -18.07 -10.03
C ARG A 158 0.82 -17.76 -9.38
N PHE A 159 1.05 -18.37 -8.23
CA PHE A 159 2.37 -18.38 -7.60
C PHE A 159 3.34 -19.10 -8.53
N GLY A 160 4.25 -18.35 -9.15
CA GLY A 160 5.29 -18.93 -10.00
C GLY A 160 6.46 -19.43 -9.18
N MET A 161 7.26 -20.34 -9.74
CA MET A 161 8.53 -20.77 -9.12
C MET A 161 9.48 -19.60 -8.84
N LYS A 162 9.40 -18.53 -9.63
CA LYS A 162 10.19 -17.30 -9.44
C LYS A 162 9.76 -16.53 -8.19
N ASP A 163 8.48 -16.55 -7.86
CA ASP A 163 7.95 -15.86 -6.68
C ASP A 163 8.33 -16.65 -5.41
N ALA A 164 8.26 -17.99 -5.47
CA ALA A 164 8.73 -18.86 -4.40
C ALA A 164 10.22 -18.66 -4.07
N LEU A 165 11.08 -18.60 -5.09
CA LEU A 165 12.52 -18.35 -4.89
C LEU A 165 12.78 -16.99 -4.22
N ILE A 166 12.06 -15.94 -4.62
CA ILE A 166 12.22 -14.60 -4.02
C ILE A 166 11.72 -14.59 -2.57
N THR A 167 10.56 -15.20 -2.30
CA THR A 167 10.03 -15.29 -0.94
C THR A 167 10.99 -16.03 -0.01
N ILE A 168 11.56 -17.15 -0.46
CA ILE A 168 12.55 -17.91 0.30
C ILE A 168 13.80 -17.06 0.56
N ALA A 169 14.32 -16.35 -0.45
CA ALA A 169 15.49 -15.48 -0.28
C ALA A 169 15.24 -14.36 0.73
N ILE A 170 14.06 -13.73 0.72
CA ILE A 170 13.68 -12.69 1.68
C ILE A 170 13.53 -13.27 3.10
N CYS A 171 12.86 -14.42 3.24
CA CYS A 171 12.71 -15.09 4.54
C CYS A 171 14.06 -15.51 5.13
N LEU A 172 14.97 -16.05 4.32
CA LEU A 172 16.32 -16.40 4.77
C LEU A 172 17.13 -15.16 5.16
N GLY A 173 16.98 -14.05 4.43
CA GLY A 173 17.58 -12.76 4.80
C GLY A 173 17.09 -12.27 6.17
N LEU A 174 15.77 -12.22 6.39
CA LEU A 174 15.18 -11.78 7.65
C LEU A 174 15.56 -12.68 8.84
N VAL A 175 15.58 -14.01 8.64
CA VAL A 175 16.01 -14.96 9.68
C VAL A 175 17.50 -14.81 9.97
N GLY A 176 18.32 -14.59 8.94
CA GLY A 176 19.75 -14.29 9.07
C GLY A 176 20.00 -13.05 9.92
N GLU A 177 19.27 -11.96 9.67
CA GLU A 177 19.35 -10.74 10.49
C GLU A 177 18.90 -11.00 11.93
N MET A 178 17.79 -11.73 12.14
CA MET A 178 17.27 -12.04 13.48
C MET A 178 18.26 -12.87 14.32
N LEU A 179 18.94 -13.84 13.69
CA LEU A 179 19.97 -14.66 14.33
C LEU A 179 21.24 -13.84 14.62
N TRP A 180 21.63 -12.94 13.72
CA TRP A 180 22.78 -12.06 13.92
C TRP A 180 22.56 -11.11 15.11
N ILE A 181 21.36 -10.54 15.23
CA ILE A 181 20.99 -9.65 16.36
C ILE A 181 20.96 -10.40 17.69
N ARG A 182 20.67 -11.70 17.68
CA ARG A 182 20.63 -12.53 18.89
C ARG A 182 22.03 -13.00 19.34
N MET A 183 23.00 -12.97 18.44
CA MET A 183 24.38 -13.42 18.68
C MET A 183 25.32 -12.26 19.08
N LEU A 184 24.83 -11.01 19.00
CA LEU A 184 25.54 -9.76 19.33
C LEU A 184 25.01 -9.19 20.64
#